data_AF-A0AAW1TNY5-F1
#
_entry.id   AF-A0AAW1TNY5-F1
#
_cell.length_a   1.000
_cell.length_b   1.000
_cell.length_c   1.000
_cell.angle_alpha   90.00
_cell.angle_beta   90.00
_cell.angle_gamma   90.00
#
_symmetry.space_group_name_H-M   'P 1'
#
loop_
_entity.id
_entity.type
_entity.pdbx_description
1 polymer ?
#
loop_
_entity_poly.entity_id
_entity_poly.type
_entity_poly.pdbx_seq_one_letter_code
_entity_poly.pdbx_strand_id
1 'polypeptide(L)'
;MPLNKFGHTSHSRGYQYKHRKIEIQRFPLTPDGEYDFKNHKLCNIKTPTSDNDGATKSYVDSSVNNIQTIINDNYQLLLDKYNETNMDIITFKKVNQQERDKMVKQINRSIQFNENLEKYMKVLNEHMKKGFQTSDSNSESFKIFVNTELKKIEKSLKDLSDIIIKQV
;
A
#
# COMPACT_ATOMS: atom_id res chain seq x y z
N MET A 1 11.41 -83.26 60.57
CA MET A 1 11.10 -82.35 61.69
C MET A 1 9.69 -81.80 61.50
N PRO A 2 8.82 -81.77 62.52
CA PRO A 2 7.44 -81.31 62.35
C PRO A 2 7.38 -79.78 62.25
N LEU A 3 6.78 -79.28 61.16
CA LEU A 3 6.40 -77.89 60.98
C LEU A 3 5.05 -77.66 61.66
N ASN A 4 4.83 -76.51 62.31
CA ASN A 4 3.48 -76.16 62.74
C ASN A 4 2.58 -75.88 61.52
N LYS A 5 1.26 -75.83 61.71
CA LYS A 5 0.27 -75.50 60.67
C LYS A 5 0.43 -74.10 60.02
N PHE A 6 1.40 -73.32 60.48
CA PHE A 6 1.78 -72.01 59.93
C PHE A 6 3.21 -72.00 59.35
N GLY A 7 3.82 -73.18 59.17
CA GLY A 7 5.12 -73.33 58.51
C GLY A 7 6.32 -72.86 59.34
N HIS A 8 6.17 -72.63 60.64
CA HIS A 8 7.28 -72.22 61.50
C HIS A 8 7.93 -73.43 62.20
N THR A 9 9.26 -73.42 62.26
CA THR A 9 10.06 -74.38 63.04
C THR A 9 10.35 -73.80 64.42
N SER A 10 10.36 -74.64 65.46
CA SER A 10 10.60 -74.24 66.86
C SER A 10 12.05 -73.87 67.18
N HIS A 11 12.90 -73.70 66.16
CA HIS A 11 14.29 -73.23 66.27
C HIS A 11 14.46 -72.03 65.35
N SER A 12 13.90 -70.89 65.77
CA SER A 12 14.11 -69.60 65.10
C SER A 12 15.53 -69.10 65.39
N ARG A 13 16.52 -69.58 64.62
CA ARG A 13 17.72 -68.76 64.37
C ARG A 13 17.26 -67.65 63.45
N GLY A 14 17.24 -66.42 63.96
CA GLY A 14 16.64 -65.24 63.36
C GLY A 14 17.17 -64.89 61.96
N TYR A 15 16.70 -65.59 60.95
CA TYR A 15 16.72 -65.10 59.58
C TYR A 15 15.64 -64.01 59.49
N GLN A 16 16.07 -62.78 59.74
CA GLN A 16 15.28 -61.59 59.45
C GLN A 16 14.95 -61.60 57.95
N TYR A 17 13.72 -61.98 57.60
CA TYR A 17 13.17 -61.63 56.30
C TYR A 17 13.06 -60.11 56.29
N LYS A 18 14.06 -59.45 55.68
CA LYS A 18 13.97 -58.03 55.36
C LYS A 18 12.79 -57.87 54.41
N HIS A 19 11.62 -57.51 54.95
CA HIS A 19 10.57 -56.93 54.14
C HIS A 19 11.20 -55.68 53.50
N ARG A 20 11.51 -55.74 52.20
CA ARG A 20 11.78 -54.50 51.46
C ARG A 20 10.51 -53.68 51.58
N LYS A 21 10.60 -52.55 52.28
CA LYS A 21 9.54 -51.54 52.30
C LYS A 21 9.35 -51.14 50.83
N ILE A 22 8.27 -51.57 50.22
CA ILE A 22 7.90 -51.10 48.88
C ILE A 22 7.37 -49.70 49.12
N GLU A 23 8.22 -48.70 48.91
CA GLU A 23 7.78 -47.32 48.83
C GLU A 23 7.03 -47.19 47.51
N ILE A 24 5.70 -47.26 47.61
CA ILE A 24 4.84 -46.91 46.49
C ILE A 24 5.10 -45.43 46.23
N GLN A 25 5.74 -45.11 45.12
CA GLN A 25 6.02 -43.73 44.73
C GLN A 25 4.66 -43.06 44.44
N ARG A 26 4.12 -42.36 45.44
CA ARG A 26 2.86 -41.61 45.36
C ARG A 26 3.18 -40.15 45.10
N PHE A 27 2.47 -39.53 44.17
CA PHE A 27 2.50 -38.08 44.04
C PHE A 27 1.84 -37.45 45.28
N PRO A 28 2.46 -36.45 45.92
CA PRO A 28 1.84 -35.72 47.01
C PRO A 28 0.59 -34.99 46.53
N LEU A 29 -0.31 -34.68 47.47
CA LEU A 29 -1.45 -33.82 47.19
C LEU A 29 -1.10 -32.36 47.53
N THR A 30 -1.66 -31.43 46.77
CA THR A 30 -1.71 -30.00 47.14
C THR A 30 -2.65 -29.83 48.34
N PRO A 31 -2.60 -28.68 49.05
CA PRO A 31 -3.56 -28.37 50.11
C PRO A 31 -5.03 -28.46 49.65
N ASP A 32 -5.27 -28.20 48.36
CA ASP A 32 -6.60 -28.24 47.73
C ASP A 32 -7.02 -29.66 47.30
N GLY A 33 -6.17 -30.67 47.52
CA GLY A 33 -6.47 -32.07 47.22
C GLY A 33 -6.15 -32.52 45.79
N GLU A 34 -5.45 -31.71 45.00
CA GLU A 34 -4.99 -32.05 43.65
C GLU A 34 -3.64 -32.79 43.68
N TYR A 35 -3.28 -33.51 42.61
CA TYR A 35 -1.96 -34.16 42.54
C TYR A 35 -0.85 -33.15 42.19
N ASP A 36 0.16 -33.03 43.06
CA ASP A 36 1.37 -32.25 42.81
C ASP A 36 2.43 -33.14 42.14
N PHE A 37 2.66 -32.89 40.84
CA PHE A 37 3.64 -33.61 40.04
C PHE A 37 5.09 -33.14 40.26
N LYS A 38 5.36 -32.16 41.14
CA LYS A 38 6.72 -31.66 41.47
C LYS A 38 7.58 -31.36 40.23
N ASN A 39 6.97 -30.77 39.20
CA ASN A 39 7.58 -30.47 37.90
C ASN A 39 8.12 -31.69 37.12
N HIS A 40 7.64 -32.90 37.42
CA HIS A 40 7.94 -34.07 36.62
C HIS A 40 7.23 -34.02 35.26
N LYS A 41 7.90 -34.54 34.24
CA LYS A 41 7.34 -34.65 32.89
C LYS A 41 6.25 -35.73 32.88
N LEU A 42 5.08 -35.38 32.35
CA LEU A 42 4.03 -36.33 32.02
C LEU A 42 4.20 -36.80 30.56
N CYS A 43 4.38 -38.11 30.38
CA CYS A 43 4.64 -38.74 29.08
C CYS A 43 3.41 -39.53 28.61
N ASN A 44 3.38 -39.87 27.31
CA ASN A 44 2.33 -40.71 26.69
C ASN A 44 0.90 -40.14 26.80
N ILE A 45 0.78 -38.81 26.82
CA ILE A 45 -0.51 -38.12 26.76
C ILE A 45 -1.00 -38.10 25.31
N LYS A 46 -2.25 -38.47 25.08
CA LYS A 46 -2.90 -38.39 23.76
C LYS A 46 -3.20 -36.93 23.40
N THR A 47 -3.31 -36.62 22.11
CA THR A 47 -3.86 -35.33 21.66
C THR A 47 -5.23 -35.09 22.30
N PRO A 48 -5.48 -33.91 22.89
CA PRO A 48 -6.75 -33.58 23.52
C PRO A 48 -7.91 -33.61 22.50
N THR A 49 -9.08 -34.04 22.94
CA THR A 49 -10.33 -34.12 22.16
C THR A 49 -11.51 -33.42 22.84
N SER A 50 -11.40 -33.15 24.14
CA SER A 50 -12.34 -32.39 24.95
C SER A 50 -11.61 -31.26 25.68
N ASP A 51 -12.32 -30.20 26.04
CA ASP A 51 -11.78 -29.03 26.76
C ASP A 51 -11.18 -29.39 28.14
N ASN A 52 -11.57 -30.53 28.71
CA ASN A 52 -11.07 -31.02 30.00
C ASN A 52 -9.83 -31.92 29.88
N ASP A 53 -9.35 -32.21 28.66
CA ASP A 53 -8.17 -33.04 28.43
C ASP A 53 -6.87 -32.24 28.67
N GLY A 54 -5.85 -32.90 29.21
CA GLY A 54 -4.50 -32.32 29.26
C GLY A 54 -3.89 -32.15 27.87
N ALA A 55 -3.41 -30.95 27.53
CA ALA A 55 -2.82 -30.68 26.23
C ALA A 55 -1.35 -31.11 26.15
N THR A 56 -0.96 -31.74 25.04
CA THR A 56 0.46 -31.98 24.72
C THR A 56 1.12 -30.68 24.25
N LYS A 57 2.44 -30.54 24.46
CA LYS A 57 3.19 -29.39 23.92
C LYS A 57 3.06 -29.29 22.39
N SER A 58 3.10 -30.43 21.69
CA SER A 58 2.94 -30.47 20.23
C SER A 58 1.61 -29.85 19.78
N TYR A 59 0.51 -30.15 20.49
CA TYR A 59 -0.80 -29.58 20.18
C TYR A 59 -0.83 -28.06 20.37
N VAL A 60 -0.25 -27.56 21.47
CA VAL A 60 -0.17 -26.12 21.76
C VAL A 60 0.73 -25.43 20.73
N ASP A 61 1.94 -25.94 20.49
CA ASP A 61 2.88 -25.39 19.52
C ASP A 61 2.26 -25.33 18.11
N SER A 62 1.56 -26.38 17.67
CA SER A 62 0.90 -26.40 16.37
C SER A 62 -0.19 -25.33 16.28
N SER A 63 -1.00 -25.19 17.33
CA SER A 63 -2.04 -24.16 17.39
C SER A 63 -1.46 -22.74 17.36
N VAL A 64 -0.40 -22.50 18.12
CA VAL A 64 0.31 -21.21 18.14
C VAL A 64 0.95 -20.90 16.79
N ASN A 65 1.61 -21.88 16.17
CA ASN A 65 2.19 -21.72 14.84
C ASN A 65 1.13 -21.39 13.79
N ASN A 66 -0.04 -22.03 13.84
CA ASN A 66 -1.15 -21.73 12.94
C ASN A 66 -1.63 -20.28 13.10
N ILE A 67 -1.75 -19.80 14.34
CA ILE A 67 -2.10 -18.40 14.63
C ILE A 67 -1.04 -17.45 14.05
N GLN A 68 0.25 -17.76 14.23
CA GLN A 68 1.35 -16.95 13.70
C GLN A 68 1.32 -16.87 12.17
N THR A 69 1.05 -17.99 11.49
CA THR A 69 0.90 -18.04 10.03
C THR A 69 -0.24 -17.13 9.58
N ILE A 70 -1.43 -17.25 10.19
CA ILE A 70 -2.60 -16.41 9.86
C ILE A 70 -2.28 -14.91 10.04
N ILE A 71 -1.59 -14.55 11.12
CA ILE A 71 -1.18 -13.15 11.37
C ILE A 71 -0.24 -12.66 10.27
N ASN A 72 0.76 -13.46 9.90
CA ASN A 72 1.71 -13.10 8.87
C ASN A 72 1.03 -12.94 7.50
N ASP A 73 0.15 -13.86 7.13
CA ASP A 73 -0.60 -13.81 5.87
C ASP A 73 -1.48 -12.57 5.81
N ASN A 74 -2.23 -12.27 6.88
CA ASN A 74 -3.04 -11.06 6.97
C ASN A 74 -2.20 -9.78 6.87
N TYR A 75 -1.02 -9.76 7.48
CA TYR A 75 -0.11 -8.63 7.40
C TYR A 75 0.41 -8.41 5.96
N GLN A 76 0.76 -9.48 5.26
CA GLN A 76 1.16 -9.39 3.84
C GLN A 76 0.03 -8.89 2.95
N LEU A 77 -1.19 -9.43 3.13
CA LEU A 77 -2.37 -8.98 2.38
C LEU A 77 -2.65 -7.49 2.58
N LEU A 78 -2.46 -6.97 3.80
CA LEU A 78 -2.60 -5.54 4.09
C LEU A 78 -1.52 -4.69 3.40
N LEU A 79 -0.28 -5.16 3.38
CA LEU A 79 0.83 -4.49 2.69
C LEU A 79 0.59 -4.42 1.18
N ASP A 80 0.16 -5.53 0.58
CA ASP A 80 -0.12 -5.61 -0.86
C ASP A 80 -1.23 -4.63 -1.25
N LYS A 81 -2.34 -4.62 -0.50
CA LYS A 81 -3.45 -3.69 -0.71
C LYS A 81 -3.03 -2.23 -0.57
N TYR A 82 -2.18 -1.92 0.40
CA TYR A 82 -1.65 -0.57 0.59
C TYR A 82 -0.78 -0.13 -0.60
N ASN A 83 0.08 -1.03 -1.10
CA ASN A 83 0.95 -0.75 -2.23
C ASN A 83 0.16 -0.57 -3.53
N GLU A 84 -0.84 -1.40 -3.79
CA GLU A 84 -1.75 -1.27 -4.94
C GLU A 84 -2.47 0.09 -4.92
N THR A 85 -3.09 0.43 -3.79
CA THR A 85 -3.79 1.71 -3.62
C THR A 85 -2.87 2.91 -3.84
N ASN A 86 -1.63 2.84 -3.34
CA ASN A 86 -0.64 3.90 -3.56
C ASN A 86 -0.25 4.03 -5.03
N MET A 87 -0.10 2.93 -5.75
CA MET A 87 0.20 2.93 -7.18
C MET A 87 -0.93 3.57 -8.00
N ASP A 88 -2.19 3.30 -7.65
CA ASP A 88 -3.35 3.95 -8.28
C ASP A 88 -3.37 5.46 -8.03
N ILE A 89 -3.11 5.89 -6.79
CA ILE A 89 -3.03 7.32 -6.45
C ILE A 89 -1.91 8.01 -7.23
N ILE A 90 -0.73 7.39 -7.33
CA ILE A 90 0.39 7.92 -8.10
C ILE A 90 0.02 8.03 -9.59
N THR A 91 -0.64 7.01 -10.13
CA THR A 91 -1.06 6.97 -11.53
C THR A 91 -2.08 8.06 -11.83
N PHE A 92 -3.11 8.21 -10.98
CA PHE A 92 -4.12 9.25 -11.10
C PHE A 92 -3.50 10.65 -11.04
N LYS A 93 -2.56 10.89 -10.11
CA LYS A 93 -1.84 12.18 -10.02
C LYS A 93 -1.06 12.49 -11.30
N LYS A 94 -0.40 11.49 -11.89
CA LYS A 94 0.36 11.65 -13.14
C LYS A 94 -0.56 12.00 -14.32
N VAL A 95 -1.67 11.28 -14.49
CA VAL A 95 -2.63 11.55 -15.57
C VAL A 95 -3.22 12.95 -15.46
N ASN A 96 -3.69 13.33 -14.27
CA ASN A 96 -4.23 14.69 -14.05
C ASN A 96 -3.18 15.78 -14.30
N GLN A 97 -1.92 15.54 -13.93
CA GLN A 97 -0.84 16.48 -14.24
C GLN A 97 -0.64 16.62 -15.75
N GLN A 98 -0.59 15.50 -16.47
CA GLN A 98 -0.44 15.51 -17.93
C GLN A 98 -1.60 16.24 -18.63
N GLU A 99 -2.83 16.08 -18.16
CA GLU A 99 -4.00 16.79 -18.71
C GLU A 99 -3.92 18.29 -18.43
N ARG A 100 -3.52 18.69 -17.22
CA ARG A 100 -3.28 20.10 -16.89
C ARG A 100 -2.19 20.70 -17.77
N ASP A 101 -1.09 19.99 -18.00
CA ASP A 101 0.02 20.47 -18.84
C ASP A 101 -0.44 20.67 -20.30
N LYS A 102 -1.26 19.76 -20.82
CA LYS A 102 -1.88 19.91 -22.15
C LYS A 102 -2.77 21.15 -22.21
N MET A 103 -3.62 21.36 -21.20
CA MET A 103 -4.52 22.51 -21.12
C MET A 103 -3.75 23.83 -20.99
N VAL A 104 -2.73 23.89 -20.14
CA VAL A 104 -1.85 25.07 -19.99
C VAL A 104 -1.17 25.39 -21.32
N LYS A 105 -0.69 24.38 -22.04
CA LYS A 105 -0.09 24.58 -23.38
C LYS A 105 -1.10 25.16 -24.36
N GLN A 106 -2.35 24.69 -24.34
CA GLN A 106 -3.42 25.25 -25.18
C GLN A 106 -3.75 26.70 -24.81
N ILE A 107 -3.90 27.01 -23.52
CA ILE A 107 -4.15 28.37 -23.04
C ILE A 107 -3.03 29.32 -23.46
N ASN A 108 -1.77 28.92 -23.27
CA ASN A 108 -0.62 29.75 -23.64
C ASN A 108 -0.60 30.06 -25.15
N ARG A 109 -0.99 29.10 -26.00
CA ARG A 109 -1.14 29.35 -27.44
C ARG A 109 -2.21 30.40 -27.74
N SER A 110 -3.37 30.32 -27.08
CA SER A 110 -4.45 31.29 -27.24
C SER A 110 -4.06 32.70 -26.75
N ILE A 111 -3.32 32.78 -25.63
CA ILE A 111 -2.81 34.06 -25.12
C ILE A 111 -1.85 34.70 -26.14
N GLN A 112 -0.86 33.95 -26.63
CA GLN A 112 0.09 34.45 -27.64
C GLN A 112 -0.62 34.92 -28.93
N PHE A 113 -1.67 34.22 -29.36
CA PHE A 113 -2.47 34.65 -30.50
C PHE A 113 -3.15 36.00 -30.24
N ASN A 114 -3.78 36.18 -29.07
CA ASN A 114 -4.44 37.43 -28.71
C ASN A 114 -3.44 38.60 -28.60
N GLU A 115 -2.27 38.38 -27.99
CA GLU A 115 -1.21 39.40 -27.92
C GLU A 115 -0.76 39.86 -29.32
N ASN A 116 -0.63 38.93 -30.25
CA ASN A 116 -0.30 39.24 -31.64
C ASN A 116 -1.41 40.05 -32.34
N LEU A 117 -2.68 39.72 -32.09
CA LEU A 117 -3.82 40.49 -32.61
C LEU A 117 -3.84 41.92 -32.07
N GLU A 118 -3.61 42.11 -30.77
CA GLU A 118 -3.56 43.45 -30.16
C GLU A 118 -2.47 44.32 -30.80
N LYS A 119 -1.28 43.74 -31.03
CA LYS A 119 -0.17 44.42 -31.71
C LYS A 119 -0.55 44.85 -33.13
N TYR A 120 -1.24 43.99 -33.87
CA TYR A 120 -1.71 44.31 -35.21
C TYR A 120 -2.75 45.44 -35.20
N MET A 121 -3.75 45.35 -34.32
CA MET A 121 -4.79 46.38 -34.21
C MET A 121 -4.22 47.74 -33.86
N LYS A 122 -3.18 47.79 -33.02
CA LYS A 122 -2.47 49.03 -32.71
C LYS A 122 -1.82 49.65 -33.96
N VAL A 123 -1.09 48.86 -34.72
CA VAL A 123 -0.42 49.32 -35.96
C VAL A 123 -1.46 49.82 -36.97
N LEU A 124 -2.56 49.10 -37.15
CA LEU A 124 -3.63 49.49 -38.07
C LEU A 124 -4.27 50.82 -37.65
N ASN A 125 -4.57 50.99 -36.36
CA ASN A 125 -5.12 52.24 -35.83
C ASN A 125 -4.18 53.44 -36.05
N GLU A 126 -2.87 53.26 -35.88
CA GLU A 126 -1.88 54.31 -36.16
C GLU A 126 -1.83 54.69 -37.64
N HIS A 127 -1.88 53.72 -38.55
CA HIS A 127 -1.91 53.99 -39.99
C HIS A 127 -3.21 54.66 -40.43
N MET A 128 -4.36 54.22 -39.91
CA MET A 128 -5.65 54.87 -40.19
C MET A 128 -5.65 56.32 -39.73
N LYS A 129 -5.16 56.60 -38.51
CA LYS A 129 -5.05 57.97 -37.98
C LYS A 129 -4.20 58.88 -38.87
N LYS A 130 -3.10 58.37 -39.43
CA LYS A 130 -2.25 59.13 -40.38
C LYS A 130 -2.97 59.40 -41.71
N GLY A 131 -3.66 58.39 -42.26
CA GLY A 131 -4.41 58.53 -43.51
C GLY A 131 -5.52 59.60 -43.44
N PHE A 132 -6.23 59.69 -42.31
CA PHE A 132 -7.24 60.72 -42.07
C PHE A 132 -6.66 62.14 -41.95
N GLN A 133 -5.41 62.31 -41.52
CA GLN A 133 -4.75 63.62 -41.47
C GLN A 133 -4.27 64.11 -42.84
N THR A 134 -4.13 63.21 -43.82
CA THR A 134 -3.63 63.50 -45.17
C THR A 134 -4.73 63.62 -46.23
N SER A 135 -6.01 63.67 -45.82
CA SER A 135 -7.16 63.54 -46.71
C SER A 135 -7.45 64.79 -47.53
N ASP A 136 -6.80 64.92 -48.68
CA ASP A 136 -7.48 65.36 -49.90
C ASP A 136 -7.95 64.09 -50.62
N SER A 137 -9.24 63.76 -50.48
CA SER A 137 -9.87 62.48 -50.83
C SER A 137 -9.89 62.14 -52.33
N ASN A 138 -9.47 63.07 -53.19
CA ASN A 138 -9.43 62.89 -54.66
C ASN A 138 -8.01 62.67 -55.22
N SER A 139 -6.99 62.57 -54.37
CA SER A 139 -5.61 62.42 -54.84
C SER A 139 -5.24 60.96 -55.09
N GLU A 140 -4.67 60.67 -56.26
CA GLU A 140 -4.20 59.33 -56.65
C GLU A 140 -3.16 58.78 -55.66
N SER A 141 -2.45 59.68 -54.96
CA SER A 141 -1.52 59.37 -53.88
C SER A 141 -2.21 58.70 -52.68
N PHE A 142 -3.46 59.06 -52.36
CA PHE A 142 -4.22 58.42 -51.30
C PHE A 142 -4.60 56.98 -51.67
N LYS A 143 -5.02 56.73 -52.91
CA LYS A 143 -5.30 55.36 -53.41
C LYS A 143 -4.06 54.48 -53.40
N ILE A 144 -2.92 55.02 -53.82
CA ILE A 144 -1.63 54.32 -53.79
C ILE A 144 -1.23 53.99 -52.35
N PHE A 145 -1.40 54.94 -51.42
CA PHE A 145 -1.12 54.71 -50.00
C PHE A 145 -1.99 53.59 -49.43
N VAL A 146 -3.31 53.64 -49.62
CA VAL A 146 -4.25 52.61 -49.13
C VAL A 146 -3.91 51.23 -49.70
N ASN A 147 -3.66 51.12 -51.02
CA ASN A 147 -3.32 49.84 -51.64
C ASN A 147 -1.97 49.28 -51.17
N THR A 148 -0.99 50.15 -50.89
CA THR A 148 0.31 49.72 -50.37
C THR A 148 0.17 49.20 -48.94
N GLU A 149 -0.64 49.86 -48.12
CA GLU A 149 -0.90 49.43 -46.74
C GLU A 149 -1.74 48.16 -46.66
N LEU A 150 -2.75 47.99 -47.52
CA LEU A 150 -3.52 46.74 -47.63
C LEU A 150 -2.62 45.54 -47.94
N LYS A 151 -1.64 45.70 -48.85
CA LYS A 151 -0.66 44.64 -49.15
C LYS A 151 0.24 44.28 -47.97
N LYS A 152 0.63 45.26 -47.14
CA LYS A 152 1.41 45.01 -45.92
C LYS A 152 0.59 44.26 -44.87
N ILE A 153 -0.69 44.61 -44.76
CA ILE A 153 -1.67 43.93 -43.92
C ILE A 153 -1.84 42.47 -44.35
N GLU A 154 -2.10 42.23 -45.64
CA GLU A 154 -2.28 40.88 -46.19
C GLU A 154 -1.06 39.99 -45.96
N LYS A 155 0.14 40.53 -46.15
CA LYS A 155 1.39 39.81 -45.88
C LYS A 155 1.52 39.42 -44.41
N SER A 156 1.22 40.36 -43.51
CA SER A 156 1.29 40.12 -42.06
C SER A 156 0.28 39.06 -41.61
N LEU A 157 -0.93 39.06 -42.18
CA LEU A 157 -1.94 38.02 -41.93
C LEU A 157 -1.50 36.64 -42.44
N LYS A 158 -0.80 36.59 -43.57
CA LYS A 158 -0.26 35.35 -44.13
C LYS A 158 0.88 34.77 -43.29
N ASP A 159 1.79 35.60 -42.82
CA ASP A 159 2.87 35.17 -41.92
C ASP A 159 2.30 34.60 -40.60
N LEU A 160 1.19 35.16 -40.10
CA LEU A 160 0.47 34.65 -38.94
C LEU A 160 -0.21 33.30 -39.22
N SER A 161 -0.89 33.16 -40.36
CA SER A 161 -1.46 31.88 -40.82
C SER A 161 -0.40 30.78 -40.86
N ASP A 162 0.79 31.08 -41.39
CA ASP A 162 1.86 30.09 -41.52
C ASP A 162 2.47 29.69 -40.17
N ILE A 163 2.53 30.62 -39.20
CA ILE A 163 2.91 30.31 -37.81
C ILE A 163 1.87 29.40 -37.15
N ILE A 164 0.57 29.64 -37.38
CA ILE A 164 -0.53 28.83 -36.85
C ILE A 164 -0.48 27.41 -37.42
N ILE A 165 -0.27 27.27 -38.73
CA ILE A 165 -0.24 25.98 -39.43
C ILE A 165 0.98 25.13 -39.02
N LYS A 166 2.14 25.74 -38.75
CA LYS A 166 3.35 25.03 -38.33
C LYS A 166 3.35 24.54 -36.88
N GLN A 167 2.36 24.91 -36.07
CA GLN A 167 2.27 24.59 -34.64
C GLN A 167 1.18 23.56 -34.29
N VAL A 168 0.43 23.08 -35.30
CA VAL A 168 -0.49 21.92 -35.26
C VAL A 168 0.26 20.68 -35.75
#